data_AF-A0A929URW5-F1
#
_entry.id   AF-A0A929URW5-F1
#
_cell.length_a   1.000
_cell.length_b   1.000
_cell.length_c   1.000
_cell.angle_alpha   90.00
_cell.angle_beta   90.00
_cell.angle_gamma   90.00
#
_symmetry.space_group_name_H-M   'P 1'
#
loop_
_entity.id
_entity.type
_entity.pdbx_description
1 polymer ?
#
loop_
_entity_poly.entity_id
_entity_poly.type
_entity_poly.pdbx_seq_one_letter_code
_entity_poly.pdbx_strand_id
1 'polypeptide(L)'
;MKILLLPLDERPCNAAFPGRLFPADKVQILLPRKLGHKKKPADFSVLSDFLFEKAKDADALLLSLDMLLYGGLIPSRLHHLKAETLFSRLHLIRELKEKYPALPIYAFATVMRCPAYSSDDEEPDYYERFGSAIHARGALMHQALTGLSSPETKPVSASDLPSPAGLLPAASGKEESGASFSFAPAITPSAEPVSASSLDNEDSQCPESCLDGDFEACLEDYLARRALNKQLSLQALELVKEGILESIVFPQDDSMRFGFPA
;
A
#
# COMPACT_ATOMS: atom_id res chain seq x y z
N MET A 1 6.27 -19.67 21.38
CA MET A 1 6.45 -18.98 20.09
C MET A 1 6.14 -17.51 20.26
N LYS A 2 6.96 -16.61 19.72
CA LYS A 2 6.80 -15.16 19.76
C LYS A 2 6.63 -14.63 18.34
N ILE A 3 5.46 -14.06 18.06
CA ILE A 3 5.12 -13.49 16.75
C ILE A 3 5.05 -11.98 16.89
N LEU A 4 5.77 -11.28 16.03
CA LEU A 4 5.58 -9.84 15.87
C LEU A 4 4.40 -9.65 14.93
N LEU A 5 3.45 -8.83 15.36
CA LEU A 5 2.32 -8.42 14.55
C LEU A 5 2.41 -6.92 14.33
N LEU A 6 2.54 -6.51 13.07
CA LEU A 6 2.20 -5.17 12.65
C LEU A 6 0.77 -5.22 12.07
N PRO A 7 -0.26 -4.87 12.88
CA PRO A 7 -1.66 -5.06 12.51
C PRO A 7 -2.08 -4.09 11.40
N LEU A 8 -3.24 -4.35 10.77
CA LEU A 8 -3.81 -3.50 9.72
C LEU A 8 -4.09 -2.06 10.21
N ASP A 9 -4.62 -1.95 11.42
CA ASP A 9 -4.95 -0.69 12.10
C ASP A 9 -5.16 -0.95 13.60
N GLU A 10 -5.56 0.08 14.33
CA GLU A 10 -5.78 0.04 15.78
C GLU A 10 -7.05 -0.68 16.23
N ARG A 11 -7.94 -1.07 15.30
CA ARG A 11 -9.23 -1.65 15.67
C ARG A 11 -9.01 -2.99 16.39
N PRO A 12 -9.84 -3.33 17.41
CA PRO A 12 -9.63 -4.53 18.22
C PRO A 12 -9.54 -5.83 17.44
N CYS A 13 -10.27 -5.95 16.33
CA CYS A 13 -10.21 -7.12 15.44
C CYS A 13 -8.83 -7.33 14.81
N ASN A 14 -8.08 -6.26 14.57
CA ASN A 14 -6.77 -6.29 13.94
C ASN A 14 -5.64 -6.36 14.98
N ALA A 15 -5.74 -5.60 16.07
CA ALA A 15 -4.67 -5.52 17.07
C ALA A 15 -4.87 -6.49 18.25
N ALA A 16 -6.07 -6.56 18.84
CA ALA A 16 -6.29 -7.25 20.11
C ALA A 16 -6.74 -8.70 19.98
N PHE A 17 -7.59 -9.01 18.99
CA PHE A 17 -8.21 -10.32 18.86
C PHE A 17 -7.23 -11.42 18.43
N PRO A 18 -6.21 -11.18 17.58
CA PRO A 18 -5.23 -12.22 17.24
C PRO A 18 -4.53 -12.81 18.48
N GLY A 19 -4.21 -11.97 19.47
CA GLY A 19 -3.61 -12.41 20.74
C GLY A 19 -4.53 -13.26 21.62
N ARG A 20 -5.82 -13.35 21.30
CA ARG A 20 -6.82 -14.17 22.03
C ARG A 20 -7.06 -15.53 21.36
N LEU A 21 -6.57 -15.74 20.14
CA LEU A 21 -6.75 -17.00 19.42
C LEU A 21 -5.95 -18.15 20.04
N PHE A 22 -4.88 -17.83 20.77
CA PHE A 22 -3.95 -18.80 21.33
C PHE A 22 -3.69 -18.54 22.82
N PRO A 23 -3.44 -19.58 23.63
CA PRO A 23 -2.93 -19.41 24.98
C PRO A 23 -1.59 -18.67 24.99
N ALA A 24 -1.45 -17.68 25.87
CA ALA A 24 -0.29 -16.77 25.91
C ALA A 24 1.04 -17.46 26.26
N ASP A 25 0.99 -18.61 26.94
CA ASP A 25 2.14 -19.47 27.24
C ASP A 25 2.63 -20.24 26.01
N LYS A 26 1.78 -20.40 24.99
CA LYS A 26 2.13 -21.07 23.73
C LYS A 26 2.53 -20.09 22.65
N VAL A 27 1.73 -19.03 22.45
CA VAL A 27 1.96 -18.01 21.43
C VAL A 27 1.84 -16.63 22.05
N GLN A 28 2.93 -15.87 22.01
CA GLN A 28 2.99 -14.48 22.42
C GLN A 28 2.94 -13.59 21.19
N ILE A 29 1.88 -12.79 21.05
CA ILE A 29 1.79 -11.76 20.01
C ILE A 29 2.32 -10.44 20.56
N LEU A 30 3.33 -9.87 19.89
CA LEU A 30 3.87 -8.55 20.21
C LEU A 30 3.37 -7.52 19.21
N LEU A 31 2.98 -6.35 19.73
CA LEU A 31 2.46 -5.21 18.97
C LEU A 31 3.30 -3.96 19.25
N PRO A 32 3.36 -3.00 18.31
CA PRO A 32 3.93 -1.70 18.60
C PRO A 32 3.15 -1.01 19.72
N ARG A 33 3.84 -0.18 20.52
CA ARG A 33 3.23 0.51 21.67
C ARG A 33 2.16 1.53 21.27
N LYS A 34 2.27 2.06 20.05
CA LYS A 34 1.40 3.09 19.52
C LYS A 34 1.09 2.79 18.07
N LEU A 35 -0.19 2.80 17.74
CA LEU A 35 -0.72 2.69 16.39
C LEU A 35 -1.33 4.05 15.97
N GLY A 36 -1.78 4.11 14.72
CA GLY A 36 -2.62 5.20 14.23
C GLY A 36 -3.99 5.21 14.93
N HIS A 37 -4.85 6.12 14.50
CA HIS A 37 -6.24 6.15 14.92
C HIS A 37 -7.13 6.73 13.82
N LYS A 38 -7.90 5.88 13.16
CA LYS A 38 -8.69 6.24 11.97
C LYS A 38 -7.85 7.00 10.93
N LYS A 39 -8.28 8.21 10.54
CA LYS A 39 -7.58 9.09 9.59
C LYS A 39 -6.18 9.53 10.07
N LYS A 40 -5.87 9.42 11.36
CA LYS A 40 -4.55 9.78 11.91
C LYS A 40 -3.56 8.62 11.72
N PRO A 41 -2.48 8.80 10.93
CA PRO A 41 -1.50 7.75 10.71
C PRO A 41 -0.68 7.44 11.97
N ALA A 42 -0.21 6.19 12.06
CA ALA A 42 0.89 5.83 12.94
C ALA A 42 2.19 6.54 12.53
N ASP A 43 3.06 6.78 13.50
CA ASP A 43 4.39 7.34 13.27
C ASP A 43 5.33 6.25 12.75
N PHE A 44 5.89 6.43 11.56
CA PHE A 44 6.77 5.45 10.94
C PHE A 44 8.02 5.14 11.78
N SER A 45 8.62 6.14 12.44
CA SER A 45 9.79 5.93 13.29
C SER A 45 9.47 5.00 14.46
N VAL A 46 8.30 5.17 15.07
CA VAL A 46 7.82 4.31 16.16
C VAL A 46 7.57 2.87 15.68
N LEU A 47 7.06 2.70 14.46
CA LEU A 47 6.87 1.38 13.87
C LEU A 47 8.21 0.71 13.54
N SER A 48 9.14 1.45 12.92
CA SER A 48 10.49 0.99 12.57
C SER A 48 11.26 0.54 13.81
N ASP A 49 11.30 1.38 14.85
CA ASP A 49 11.96 1.07 16.12
C ASP A 49 11.40 -0.20 16.75
N PHE A 50 10.07 -0.35 16.77
CA PHE A 50 9.43 -1.56 17.27
C PHE A 50 9.87 -2.80 16.50
N LEU A 51 9.87 -2.75 15.17
CA LEU A 51 10.25 -3.88 14.33
C LEU A 51 11.70 -4.29 14.58
N PHE A 52 12.66 -3.35 14.56
CA PHE A 52 14.07 -3.65 14.79
C PHE A 52 14.40 -4.02 16.23
N GLU A 53 13.69 -3.47 17.22
CA GLU A 53 13.86 -3.84 18.63
C GLU A 53 13.41 -5.29 18.85
N LYS A 54 12.22 -5.65 18.35
CA LYS A 54 11.57 -6.93 18.66
C LYS A 54 11.97 -8.08 17.74
N ALA A 55 12.43 -7.79 16.51
CA ALA A 55 12.78 -8.83 15.54
C ALA A 55 13.92 -9.75 16.00
N LYS A 56 14.81 -9.26 16.88
CA LYS A 56 15.94 -10.01 17.45
C LYS A 56 15.53 -11.34 18.10
N ASP A 57 14.39 -11.34 18.79
CA ASP A 57 13.94 -12.46 19.61
C ASP A 57 12.63 -13.08 19.09
N ALA A 58 12.25 -12.75 17.85
CA ALA A 58 11.02 -13.15 17.19
C ALA A 58 11.17 -14.49 16.48
N ASP A 59 10.12 -15.32 16.53
CA ASP A 59 10.05 -16.54 15.73
C ASP A 59 9.44 -16.29 14.34
N ALA A 60 8.62 -15.24 14.20
CA ALA A 60 8.03 -14.82 12.94
C ALA A 60 7.54 -13.36 12.98
N LEU A 61 7.46 -12.73 11.81
CA LEU A 61 6.83 -11.43 11.62
C LEU A 61 5.62 -11.56 10.68
N LEU A 62 4.45 -11.10 11.13
CA LEU A 62 3.27 -10.88 10.30
C LEU A 62 3.04 -9.36 10.15
N LEU A 63 3.13 -8.86 8.92
CA LEU A 63 3.25 -7.45 8.63
C LEU A 63 2.15 -6.94 7.68
N SER A 64 1.36 -5.96 8.12
CA SER A 64 0.52 -5.16 7.23
C SER A 64 1.38 -4.13 6.48
N LEU A 65 1.34 -4.17 5.14
CA LEU A 65 1.93 -3.11 4.32
C LEU A 65 1.18 -1.79 4.48
N ASP A 66 -0.13 -1.83 4.71
CA ASP A 66 -0.93 -0.61 4.90
C ASP A 66 -0.47 0.17 6.16
N MET A 67 -0.20 -0.55 7.24
CA MET A 67 0.35 0.03 8.47
C MET A 67 1.80 0.50 8.30
N LEU A 68 2.66 -0.32 7.67
CA LEU A 68 4.08 0.04 7.48
C LEU A 68 4.24 1.30 6.61
N LEU A 69 3.54 1.35 5.49
CA LEU A 69 3.75 2.37 4.46
C LEU A 69 3.02 3.67 4.81
N TYR A 70 1.79 3.57 5.30
CA TYR A 70 0.90 4.73 5.47
C TYR A 70 0.50 5.00 6.92
N GLY A 71 0.80 4.09 7.85
CA GLY A 71 0.38 4.20 9.24
C GLY A 71 -1.06 3.75 9.51
N GLY A 72 -1.68 3.00 8.60
CA GLY A 72 -2.97 2.31 8.79
C GLY A 72 -3.80 2.20 7.51
N LEU A 73 -4.91 1.44 7.58
CA LEU A 73 -5.82 1.22 6.44
C LEU A 73 -6.55 2.47 5.95
N ILE A 74 -7.01 3.33 6.85
CA ILE A 74 -7.66 4.59 6.43
C ILE A 74 -6.59 5.54 5.86
N PRO A 75 -5.45 5.79 6.54
CA PRO A 75 -4.37 6.61 6.02
C PRO A 75 -3.87 6.22 4.62
N SER A 76 -3.90 4.92 4.29
CA SER A 76 -3.54 4.42 2.96
C SER A 76 -4.44 4.92 1.83
N ARG A 77 -5.59 5.53 2.16
CA ARG A 77 -6.55 6.12 1.22
C ARG A 77 -6.44 7.64 1.12
N LEU A 78 -5.77 8.28 2.09
CA LEU A 78 -5.83 9.73 2.31
C LEU A 78 -4.48 10.45 2.14
N HIS A 79 -3.38 9.70 2.01
CA HIS A 79 -2.04 10.26 2.05
C HIS A 79 -1.68 11.04 0.77
N HIS A 80 -0.73 11.96 0.91
CA HIS A 80 -0.03 12.64 -0.19
C HIS A 80 1.49 12.45 -0.08
N LEU A 81 1.90 11.37 0.60
CA LEU A 81 3.29 10.96 0.70
C LEU A 81 3.89 10.77 -0.68
N LYS A 82 5.14 11.23 -0.83
CA LYS A 82 5.92 11.04 -2.06
C LYS A 82 6.19 9.55 -2.30
N ALA A 83 6.31 9.17 -3.56
CA ALA A 83 6.63 7.79 -3.93
C ALA A 83 7.95 7.37 -3.28
N GLU A 84 8.97 8.21 -3.32
CA GLU A 84 10.30 7.97 -2.75
C GLU A 84 10.22 7.59 -1.26
N THR A 85 9.37 8.30 -0.50
CA THR A 85 9.12 8.03 0.92
C THR A 85 8.52 6.64 1.10
N LEU A 86 7.49 6.28 0.33
CA LEU A 86 6.84 4.96 0.44
C LEU A 86 7.77 3.82 0.02
N PHE A 87 8.58 4.03 -1.02
CA PHE A 87 9.58 3.06 -1.47
C PHE A 87 10.69 2.86 -0.43
N SER A 88 11.13 3.94 0.22
CA SER A 88 12.07 3.86 1.34
C SER A 88 11.48 3.08 2.52
N ARG A 89 10.20 3.32 2.86
CA ARG A 89 9.50 2.53 3.90
C ARG A 89 9.37 1.06 3.53
N LEU A 90 9.12 0.74 2.26
CA LEU A 90 9.09 -0.64 1.78
C LEU A 90 10.48 -1.31 1.86
N HIS A 91 11.56 -0.54 1.63
CA HIS A 91 12.94 -1.02 1.71
C HIS A 91 13.31 -1.52 3.11
N LEU A 92 12.67 -1.00 4.17
CA LEU A 92 12.84 -1.47 5.55
C LEU A 92 12.65 -2.98 5.70
N ILE A 93 11.79 -3.61 4.89
CA ILE A 93 11.59 -5.07 4.91
C ILE A 93 12.88 -5.81 4.51
N ARG A 94 13.63 -5.28 3.54
CA ARG A 94 14.92 -5.83 3.12
C ARG A 94 15.95 -5.69 4.24
N GLU A 95 16.03 -4.50 4.84
CA GLU A 95 16.92 -4.24 5.97
C GLU A 95 16.64 -5.18 7.15
N LEU A 96 15.36 -5.45 7.45
CA LEU A 96 14.97 -6.42 8.46
C LEU A 96 15.46 -7.83 8.10
N LYS A 97 15.26 -8.28 6.86
CA LYS A 97 15.69 -9.61 6.42
C LYS A 97 17.20 -9.76 6.40
N GLU A 98 17.93 -8.74 5.97
CA GLU A 98 19.41 -8.72 5.99
C GLU A 98 19.95 -8.82 7.41
N LYS A 99 19.35 -8.08 8.34
CA LYS A 99 19.76 -8.08 9.76
C LYS A 99 19.34 -9.36 10.49
N TYR A 100 18.20 -9.93 10.13
CA TYR A 100 17.62 -11.13 10.74
C TYR A 100 17.29 -12.18 9.67
N PRO A 101 18.30 -12.81 9.04
CA PRO A 101 18.11 -13.69 7.88
C PRO A 101 17.27 -14.94 8.19
N ALA A 102 17.27 -15.39 9.44
CA ALA A 102 16.48 -16.52 9.90
C ALA A 102 15.02 -16.17 10.24
N LEU A 103 14.64 -14.89 10.26
CA LEU A 103 13.27 -14.47 10.57
C LEU A 103 12.37 -14.68 9.34
N PRO A 104 11.34 -15.54 9.42
CA PRO A 104 10.32 -15.60 8.38
C PRO A 104 9.43 -14.36 8.46
N ILE A 105 9.20 -13.72 7.31
CA ILE A 105 8.38 -12.51 7.18
C ILE A 105 7.19 -12.83 6.28
N TYR A 106 5.98 -12.73 6.82
CA TYR A 106 4.72 -12.85 6.11
C TYR A 106 4.08 -11.47 6.01
N ALA A 107 3.55 -11.13 4.84
CA ALA A 107 2.92 -9.83 4.63
C ALA A 107 1.45 -9.95 4.20
N PHE A 108 0.72 -8.87 4.36
CA PHE A 108 -0.55 -8.68 3.68
C PHE A 108 -0.76 -7.21 3.31
N ALA A 109 -1.50 -6.97 2.25
CA ALA A 109 -1.79 -5.62 1.75
C ALA A 109 -3.20 -5.56 1.20
N THR A 110 -3.95 -4.54 1.59
CA THR A 110 -5.38 -4.48 1.28
C THR A 110 -5.61 -3.93 -0.12
N VAL A 111 -6.38 -4.65 -0.94
CA VAL A 111 -6.97 -4.07 -2.16
C VAL A 111 -8.06 -3.12 -1.70
N MET A 112 -7.78 -1.83 -1.81
CA MET A 112 -8.63 -0.79 -1.21
C MET A 112 -9.96 -0.67 -1.94
N ARG A 113 -11.01 -0.50 -1.14
CA ARG A 113 -12.38 -0.34 -1.61
C ARG A 113 -12.61 0.91 -2.46
N CYS A 114 -13.75 0.88 -3.17
CA CYS A 114 -14.38 2.02 -3.83
C CYS A 114 -15.89 1.98 -3.49
N PRO A 115 -16.31 2.54 -2.34
CA PRO A 115 -17.69 2.48 -1.88
C PRO A 115 -18.69 3.07 -2.87
N ALA A 116 -19.87 2.46 -2.99
CA ALA A 116 -20.94 2.96 -3.88
C ALA A 116 -21.72 4.15 -3.31
N TYR A 117 -21.39 4.59 -2.10
CA TYR A 117 -22.03 5.70 -1.39
C TYR A 117 -21.04 6.85 -1.20
N SER A 118 -21.57 8.05 -0.91
CA SER A 118 -20.77 9.22 -0.61
C SER A 118 -20.71 9.44 0.91
N SER A 119 -19.52 9.32 1.47
CA SER A 119 -19.20 9.55 2.88
C SER A 119 -17.69 9.70 3.01
N ASP A 120 -17.22 10.64 3.82
CA ASP A 120 -15.80 10.85 4.07
C ASP A 120 -15.31 10.19 5.38
N ASP A 121 -16.13 9.45 6.13
CA ASP A 121 -15.73 8.94 7.47
C ASP A 121 -14.40 8.15 7.43
N GLU A 122 -14.16 7.41 6.35
CA GLU A 122 -12.93 6.66 6.11
C GLU A 122 -12.27 6.99 4.76
N GLU A 123 -12.80 7.96 4.03
CA GLU A 123 -12.37 8.33 2.67
C GLU A 123 -11.92 9.81 2.65
N PRO A 124 -11.29 10.28 1.57
CA PRO A 124 -10.93 11.69 1.41
C PRO A 124 -12.16 12.59 1.50
N ASP A 125 -11.99 13.83 1.93
CA ASP A 125 -13.12 14.73 2.23
C ASP A 125 -14.04 14.95 1.01
N TYR A 126 -13.48 14.97 -0.21
CA TYR A 126 -14.27 15.06 -1.44
C TYR A 126 -15.19 13.85 -1.69
N TYR A 127 -14.97 12.73 -1.01
CA TYR A 127 -15.77 11.51 -1.15
C TYR A 127 -17.18 11.70 -0.57
N GLU A 128 -17.37 12.63 0.38
CA GLU A 128 -18.70 13.05 0.85
C GLU A 128 -19.56 13.61 -0.30
N ARG A 129 -18.93 14.25 -1.29
CA ARG A 129 -19.62 14.83 -2.44
C ARG A 129 -19.62 13.92 -3.66
N PHE A 130 -18.49 13.28 -3.96
CA PHE A 130 -18.27 12.60 -5.24
C PHE A 130 -18.14 11.07 -5.15
N GLY A 131 -18.20 10.48 -3.95
CA GLY A 131 -17.95 9.04 -3.75
C GLY A 131 -18.78 8.12 -4.66
N SER A 132 -20.11 8.28 -4.66
CA SER A 132 -20.99 7.49 -5.53
C SER A 132 -20.72 7.71 -7.03
N ALA A 133 -20.31 8.91 -7.43
CA ALA A 133 -19.99 9.23 -8.82
C ALA A 133 -18.66 8.61 -9.26
N ILE A 134 -17.64 8.63 -8.38
CA ILE A 134 -16.36 7.93 -8.59
C ILE A 134 -16.61 6.43 -8.75
N HIS A 135 -17.45 5.84 -7.89
CA HIS A 135 -17.82 4.44 -8.00
C HIS A 135 -18.52 4.12 -9.34
N ALA A 136 -19.54 4.91 -9.71
CA ALA A 136 -20.27 4.73 -10.97
C ALA A 136 -19.33 4.82 -12.19
N ARG A 137 -18.38 5.76 -12.19
CA ARG A 137 -17.35 5.88 -13.22
C ARG A 137 -16.51 4.61 -13.33
N GLY A 138 -16.03 4.08 -12.21
CA GLY A 138 -15.27 2.83 -12.19
C GLY A 138 -16.08 1.62 -12.67
N ALA A 139 -17.36 1.54 -12.31
CA ALA A 139 -18.24 0.46 -12.76
C ALA A 139 -18.46 0.48 -14.27
N LEU A 140 -18.72 1.67 -14.86
CA LEU A 140 -18.87 1.83 -16.31
C LEU A 140 -17.57 1.46 -17.04
N MET A 141 -16.41 1.88 -16.52
CA MET A 141 -15.11 1.51 -17.09
C MET A 141 -14.89 -0.01 -17.09
N HIS A 142 -15.13 -0.67 -15.96
CA HIS A 142 -14.96 -2.12 -15.86
C HIS A 142 -15.93 -2.89 -16.77
N GLN A 143 -17.20 -2.47 -16.84
CA GLN A 143 -18.18 -3.07 -17.75
C GLN A 143 -17.77 -2.96 -19.23
N ALA A 144 -17.24 -1.80 -19.63
CA ALA A 144 -16.72 -1.60 -20.98
C ALA A 144 -15.53 -2.53 -21.27
N LEU A 145 -14.62 -2.70 -20.31
CA LEU A 145 -13.46 -3.59 -20.44
C LEU A 145 -13.82 -5.08 -20.52
N THR A 146 -14.90 -5.49 -19.85
CA THR A 146 -15.35 -6.90 -19.82
C THR A 146 -16.32 -7.26 -20.94
N GLY A 147 -16.71 -6.29 -21.78
CA GLY A 147 -17.70 -6.51 -22.84
C GLY A 147 -19.12 -6.76 -22.32
N LEU A 148 -19.42 -6.37 -21.07
CA LEU A 148 -20.71 -6.57 -20.40
C LEU A 148 -21.60 -5.31 -20.45
N SER A 149 -21.37 -4.40 -21.39
CA SER A 149 -22.17 -3.18 -21.53
C SER A 149 -23.61 -3.51 -21.94
N SER A 150 -24.58 -3.04 -21.14
CA SER A 150 -26.00 -3.12 -21.50
C SER A 150 -26.34 -2.11 -22.60
N PRO A 151 -27.29 -2.40 -23.51
CA PRO A 151 -27.71 -1.48 -24.58
C PRO A 151 -28.38 -0.18 -24.09
N GLU A 152 -28.66 -0.03 -22.79
CA GLU A 152 -29.33 1.16 -22.22
C GLU A 152 -28.37 2.22 -21.66
N THR A 153 -27.06 1.94 -21.60
CA THR A 153 -26.06 2.94 -21.20
C THR A 153 -25.58 3.70 -22.43
N LYS A 154 -25.78 5.03 -22.46
CA LYS A 154 -25.18 5.90 -23.50
C LYS A 154 -23.69 5.54 -23.64
N PRO A 155 -23.19 5.28 -24.86
CA PRO A 155 -21.79 4.98 -25.05
C PRO A 155 -20.97 6.18 -24.56
N VAL A 156 -20.19 6.00 -23.49
CA VAL A 156 -19.10 6.92 -23.17
C VAL A 156 -18.11 6.77 -24.32
N SER A 157 -17.81 7.86 -25.01
CA SER A 157 -16.90 7.81 -26.15
C SER A 157 -15.51 7.39 -25.66
N ALA A 158 -14.77 6.64 -26.48
CA ALA A 158 -13.42 6.19 -26.13
C ALA A 158 -12.44 7.36 -25.85
N SER A 159 -12.76 8.57 -26.28
CA SER A 159 -12.02 9.80 -26.00
C SER A 159 -12.35 10.44 -24.64
N ASP A 160 -13.46 10.06 -24.00
CA ASP A 160 -13.87 10.55 -22.67
C ASP A 160 -13.45 9.60 -21.54
N LEU A 161 -12.68 8.55 -21.84
CA LEU A 161 -12.15 7.59 -20.87
C LEU A 161 -10.66 7.91 -20.65
N PRO A 162 -10.19 8.09 -19.41
CA PRO A 162 -8.77 8.17 -19.16
C PRO A 162 -8.10 6.88 -19.66
N SER A 163 -7.06 7.03 -20.48
CA SER A 163 -6.37 5.92 -21.12
C SER A 163 -5.91 4.90 -20.07
N PRO A 164 -6.16 3.59 -20.27
CA PRO A 164 -5.55 2.53 -19.45
C PRO A 164 -4.02 2.58 -19.45
N ALA A 165 -3.40 3.33 -20.37
CA ALA A 165 -1.95 3.48 -20.50
C ALA A 165 -1.28 4.19 -19.31
N GLY A 166 -2.03 4.82 -18.40
CA GLY A 166 -1.49 5.24 -17.09
C GLY A 166 -1.18 4.09 -16.12
N LEU A 167 -1.56 2.85 -16.47
CA LEU A 167 -1.51 1.69 -15.57
C LEU A 167 -0.61 0.53 -16.04
N LEU A 168 0.15 0.71 -17.13
CA LEU A 168 1.25 -0.16 -17.59
C LEU A 168 2.28 0.68 -18.38
N PRO A 169 3.60 0.55 -18.17
CA PRO A 169 4.58 1.13 -19.09
C PRO A 169 4.45 0.47 -20.46
N ALA A 170 4.43 1.30 -21.50
CA ALA A 170 4.40 0.86 -22.89
C ALA A 170 5.61 -0.04 -23.22
N ALA A 171 5.35 -1.29 -23.60
CA ALA A 171 6.32 -2.15 -24.25
C ALA A 171 5.90 -2.36 -25.71
N SER A 172 6.52 -1.60 -26.62
CA SER A 172 6.88 -1.99 -28.00
C SER A 172 7.44 -0.76 -28.74
N GLY A 173 8.61 -0.79 -29.39
CA GLY A 173 9.53 -1.90 -29.57
C GLY A 173 10.73 -1.56 -30.47
N LYS A 174 11.39 -2.66 -30.86
CA LYS A 174 12.40 -2.86 -31.91
C LYS A 174 13.80 -2.25 -31.70
N GLU A 175 14.68 -3.18 -31.35
CA GLU A 175 16.09 -3.33 -31.73
C GLU A 175 16.63 -2.34 -32.77
N GLU A 176 17.70 -1.63 -32.41
CA GLU A 176 19.00 -1.82 -33.06
C GLU A 176 20.16 -1.39 -32.15
N SER A 177 21.03 -2.37 -31.88
CA SER A 177 22.46 -2.36 -31.57
C SER A 177 23.12 -1.21 -30.78
N GLY A 178 23.77 -1.59 -29.67
CA GLY A 178 25.16 -1.20 -29.43
C GLY A 178 25.48 -0.39 -28.17
N ALA A 179 25.46 -1.03 -26.99
CA ALA A 179 26.48 -0.82 -25.94
C ALA A 179 26.26 -1.85 -24.81
N SER A 180 27.15 -2.84 -24.71
CA SER A 180 27.19 -3.76 -23.58
C SER A 180 27.74 -3.03 -22.35
N PHE A 181 26.94 -2.88 -21.30
CA PHE A 181 27.50 -2.64 -19.97
C PHE A 181 27.28 -3.89 -19.12
N SER A 182 28.36 -4.68 -19.06
CA SER A 182 28.53 -5.76 -18.09
C SER A 182 28.89 -5.15 -16.74
N PHE A 183 28.24 -5.61 -15.67
CA PHE A 183 28.77 -5.44 -14.32
C PHE A 183 28.90 -6.81 -13.66
N ALA A 184 30.16 -7.20 -13.46
CA ALA A 184 30.59 -8.22 -12.53
C ALA A 184 31.65 -7.60 -11.59
N PRO A 185 31.85 -8.15 -10.38
CA PRO A 185 31.94 -7.36 -9.16
C PRO A 185 33.37 -7.09 -8.70
N ALA A 186 33.56 -5.99 -7.96
CA ALA A 186 34.72 -5.79 -7.09
C ALA A 186 34.31 -5.04 -5.80
N ILE A 187 34.24 -5.82 -4.73
CA ILE A 187 34.40 -5.52 -3.30
C ILE A 187 35.71 -4.69 -3.13
N THR A 188 35.88 -3.59 -2.37
CA THR A 188 35.62 -3.20 -0.95
C THR A 188 36.08 -1.71 -0.75
N PRO A 189 36.07 -1.06 0.44
CA PRO A 189 34.94 -0.68 1.30
C PRO A 189 35.13 0.76 1.88
N SER A 190 34.36 1.79 1.53
CA SER A 190 34.31 2.99 2.39
C SER A 190 33.18 3.94 2.01
N ALA A 191 32.01 3.71 2.59
CA ALA A 191 31.04 4.75 2.87
C ALA A 191 30.03 4.14 3.84
N GLU A 192 29.89 4.73 5.02
CA GLU A 192 28.87 4.35 5.99
C GLU A 192 27.47 4.46 5.36
N PRO A 193 26.55 3.54 5.66
CA PRO A 193 25.19 3.64 5.16
C PRO A 193 24.49 4.82 5.84
N VAL A 194 24.00 5.76 5.02
CA VAL A 194 23.15 6.85 5.48
C VAL A 194 21.88 6.23 6.06
N SER A 195 21.69 6.39 7.37
CA SER A 195 20.58 5.80 8.11
C SER A 195 19.25 6.39 7.65
N ALA A 196 18.25 5.53 7.44
CA ALA A 196 16.90 5.87 6.99
C ALA A 196 16.10 6.82 7.93
N SER A 197 16.68 7.25 9.05
CA SER A 197 16.01 8.03 10.09
C SER A 197 15.92 9.54 9.80
N SER A 198 16.45 10.05 8.68
CA SER A 198 16.55 11.50 8.41
C SER A 198 15.50 12.05 7.45
N LEU A 199 14.68 11.22 6.80
CA LEU A 199 13.71 11.67 5.78
C LEU A 199 12.29 11.92 6.31
N ASP A 200 11.95 11.48 7.53
CA ASP A 200 10.56 11.41 7.97
C ASP A 200 9.97 12.72 8.54
N ASN A 201 10.79 13.72 8.88
CA ASN A 201 10.30 14.90 9.60
C ASN A 201 9.77 16.04 8.71
N GLU A 202 9.97 16.01 7.39
CA GLU A 202 9.55 17.11 6.51
C GLU A 202 8.30 16.83 5.65
N ASP A 203 7.87 15.57 5.53
CA ASP A 203 6.70 15.19 4.70
C ASP A 203 5.37 15.22 5.49
N SER A 204 5.37 15.72 6.73
CA SER A 204 4.14 16.00 7.51
C SER A 204 3.45 17.28 7.01
N GLN A 205 3.09 17.33 5.73
CA GLN A 205 2.16 18.33 5.22
C GLN A 205 0.75 17.74 5.30
N CYS A 206 -0.09 18.31 6.16
CA CYS A 206 -1.54 18.15 6.03
C CYS A 206 -1.89 18.58 4.59
N PRO A 207 -2.50 17.70 3.77
CA PRO A 207 -2.83 18.06 2.40
C PRO A 207 -3.87 19.17 2.42
N GLU A 208 -3.71 20.15 1.55
CA GLU A 208 -4.82 21.02 1.18
C GLU A 208 -5.98 20.12 0.74
N SER A 209 -7.10 20.23 1.44
CA SER A 209 -8.29 19.47 1.13
C SER A 209 -8.73 19.76 -0.30
N CYS A 210 -8.90 18.75 -1.16
CA CYS A 210 -9.50 18.95 -2.50
C CYS A 210 -10.99 19.34 -2.44
N LEU A 211 -11.49 19.90 -1.34
CA LEU A 211 -12.86 20.37 -1.18
C LEU A 211 -13.27 21.37 -2.26
N ASP A 212 -12.31 22.12 -2.81
CA ASP A 212 -12.51 23.10 -3.88
C ASP A 212 -12.31 22.53 -5.29
N GLY A 213 -11.91 21.26 -5.42
CA GLY A 213 -11.71 20.59 -6.71
C GLY A 213 -13.02 20.26 -7.42
N ASP A 214 -13.00 20.27 -8.75
CA ASP A 214 -14.08 19.68 -9.53
C ASP A 214 -14.02 18.14 -9.50
N PHE A 215 -15.03 17.50 -10.08
CA PHE A 215 -15.12 16.04 -10.11
C PHE A 215 -13.89 15.38 -10.76
N GLU A 216 -13.34 15.97 -11.82
CA GLU A 216 -12.22 15.37 -12.56
C GLU A 216 -10.93 15.44 -11.75
N ALA A 217 -10.66 16.57 -11.07
CA ALA A 217 -9.52 16.69 -10.17
C ALA A 217 -9.60 15.69 -9.00
N CYS A 218 -10.78 15.49 -8.41
CA CYS A 218 -10.99 14.52 -7.34
C CYS A 218 -10.83 13.08 -7.83
N LEU A 219 -11.31 12.78 -9.05
CA LEU A 219 -11.14 11.47 -9.67
C LEU A 219 -9.67 11.19 -10.00
N GLU A 220 -8.93 12.18 -10.50
CA GLU A 220 -7.50 12.06 -10.77
C GLU A 220 -6.71 11.76 -9.49
N ASP A 221 -6.95 12.50 -8.41
CA ASP A 221 -6.34 12.24 -7.11
C ASP A 221 -6.68 10.84 -6.57
N TYR A 222 -7.95 10.40 -6.69
CA TYR A 222 -8.35 9.04 -6.33
C TYR A 222 -7.55 7.99 -7.13
N LEU A 223 -7.48 8.14 -8.45
CA LEU A 223 -6.80 7.20 -9.34
C LEU A 223 -5.29 7.19 -9.14
N ALA A 224 -4.67 8.35 -8.94
CA ALA A 224 -3.24 8.49 -8.72
C ALA A 224 -2.80 7.73 -7.46
N ARG A 225 -3.55 7.86 -6.36
CA ARG A 225 -3.26 7.09 -5.13
C ARG A 225 -3.44 5.60 -5.33
N ARG A 226 -4.51 5.16 -6.01
CA ARG A 226 -4.72 3.73 -6.29
C ARG A 226 -3.63 3.16 -7.22
N ALA A 227 -3.12 3.96 -8.17
CA ALA A 227 -1.99 3.56 -9.01
C ALA A 227 -0.70 3.37 -8.20
N LEU A 228 -0.40 4.29 -7.27
CA LEU A 228 0.76 4.17 -6.38
C LEU A 228 0.64 2.96 -5.44
N ASN A 229 -0.55 2.72 -4.87
CA ASN A 229 -0.83 1.54 -4.03
C ASN A 229 -0.63 0.24 -4.80
N LYS A 230 -1.07 0.19 -6.07
CA LYS A 230 -0.82 -0.93 -6.98
C LYS A 230 0.68 -1.12 -7.22
N GLN A 231 1.42 -0.05 -7.48
CA GLN A 231 2.86 -0.12 -7.71
C GLN A 231 3.60 -0.71 -6.49
N LEU A 232 3.28 -0.26 -5.27
CA LEU A 232 3.87 -0.79 -4.04
C LEU A 232 3.49 -2.26 -3.81
N SER A 233 2.26 -2.65 -4.15
CA SER A 233 1.81 -4.05 -4.11
C SER A 233 2.60 -4.94 -5.08
N LEU A 234 2.86 -4.46 -6.29
CA LEU A 234 3.70 -5.16 -7.27
C LEU A 234 5.14 -5.29 -6.78
N GLN A 235 5.67 -4.28 -6.12
CA GLN A 235 7.03 -4.33 -5.55
C GLN A 235 7.11 -5.30 -4.38
N ALA A 236 6.06 -5.41 -3.56
CA ALA A 236 5.99 -6.42 -2.52
C ALA A 236 5.95 -7.85 -3.10
N LEU A 237 5.37 -8.07 -4.28
CA LEU A 237 5.44 -9.35 -4.99
C LEU A 237 6.87 -9.69 -5.42
N GLU A 238 7.68 -8.70 -5.82
CA GLU A 238 9.11 -8.93 -6.10
C GLU A 238 9.86 -9.38 -4.84
N LEU A 239 9.54 -8.82 -3.66
CA LEU A 239 10.12 -9.29 -2.39
C LEU A 239 9.81 -10.78 -2.10
N VAL A 240 8.66 -11.28 -2.55
CA VAL A 240 8.34 -12.72 -2.46
C VAL A 240 9.19 -13.53 -3.45
N LYS A 241 9.33 -13.08 -4.70
CA LYS A 241 10.15 -13.77 -5.71
C LYS A 241 11.62 -13.87 -5.29
N GLU A 242 12.11 -12.86 -4.58
CA GLU A 242 13.47 -12.81 -4.05
C GLU A 242 13.66 -13.59 -2.74
N GLY A 243 12.60 -14.17 -2.17
CA GLY A 243 12.67 -14.92 -0.91
C GLY A 243 12.84 -14.06 0.34
N ILE A 244 12.58 -12.76 0.24
CA ILE A 244 12.62 -11.82 1.37
C ILE A 244 11.33 -11.95 2.19
N LEU A 245 10.19 -12.00 1.50
CA LEU A 245 8.91 -12.37 2.07
C LEU A 245 8.63 -13.86 1.80
N GLU A 246 8.16 -14.58 2.81
CA GLU A 246 7.74 -15.98 2.67
C GLU A 246 6.46 -16.09 1.84
N SER A 247 5.52 -15.16 2.06
CA SER A 247 4.30 -15.02 1.26
C SER A 247 3.66 -13.66 1.50
N ILE A 248 2.79 -13.25 0.58
CA ILE A 248 1.91 -12.10 0.75
C ILE A 248 0.46 -12.47 0.45
N VAL A 249 -0.48 -11.93 1.23
CA VAL A 249 -1.93 -12.07 1.00
C VAL A 249 -2.54 -10.72 0.64
N PHE A 250 -3.40 -10.70 -0.37
CA PHE A 250 -4.14 -9.51 -0.78
C PHE A 250 -5.63 -9.66 -0.46
N PRO A 251 -6.07 -9.32 0.77
CA PRO A 251 -7.49 -9.27 1.07
C PRO A 251 -8.18 -8.15 0.28
N GLN A 252 -9.45 -8.35 -0.03
CA GLN A 252 -10.33 -7.33 -0.58
C GLN A 252 -11.13 -6.69 0.56
N ASP A 253 -11.23 -5.36 0.53
CA ASP A 253 -12.09 -4.60 1.42
C ASP A 253 -13.30 -4.10 0.63
N ASP A 254 -14.52 -4.37 1.13
CA ASP A 254 -15.80 -3.90 0.58
C ASP A 254 -15.88 -3.83 -0.97
N SER A 255 -15.37 -4.86 -1.65
CA SER A 255 -15.35 -4.91 -3.12
C SER A 255 -16.73 -5.22 -3.69
N MET A 256 -17.05 -4.58 -4.82
CA MET A 256 -18.26 -4.80 -5.59
C MET A 256 -17.94 -5.57 -6.87
N ARG A 257 -18.96 -6.18 -7.51
CA ARG A 257 -18.79 -6.92 -8.77
C ARG A 257 -18.17 -6.07 -9.89
N PHE A 258 -18.46 -4.78 -9.92
CA PHE A 258 -17.92 -3.82 -10.87
C PHE A 258 -17.38 -2.60 -10.12
N GLY A 259 -16.35 -1.97 -10.66
CA GLY A 259 -15.66 -0.85 -10.00
C GLY A 259 -14.16 -0.89 -10.26
N PHE A 260 -13.43 0.11 -9.76
CA PHE A 260 -11.96 0.16 -9.86
C PHE A 260 -11.23 -1.00 -9.17
N PRO A 261 -11.67 -1.50 -8.00
CA PRO A 261 -11.00 -2.62 -7.32
C PRO A 261 -11.43 -4.01 -7.77
N ALA A 262 -12.33 -4.09 -8.77
CA ALA A 262 -12.99 -5.32 -9.21
C ALA A 262 -12.25 -6.04 -10.35
#